data_AF-A0A3D8N077-F1
#
_entry.id   AF-A0A3D8N077-F1
#
_cell.length_a   1.000
_cell.length_b   1.000
_cell.length_c   1.000
_cell.angle_alpha   90.00
_cell.angle_beta   90.00
_cell.angle_gamma   90.00
#
_symmetry.space_group_name_H-M   'P 1'
#
loop_
_entity.id
_entity.type
_entity.pdbx_description
1 polymer ?
#
loop_
_entity_poly.entity_id
_entity_poly.type
_entity_poly.pdbx_seq_one_letter_code
_entity_poly.pdbx_strand_id
1 'polypeptide(L)'
;MHCVCLALLLSACGADSSGVQGPEGDAGLNSLIRTEAVEPGAECAEGGVRVLSGLDADADGELGTDEVSGESFVCAGGSGEQGPGGPIALVRTEDVAPGEDCVVGGVRVLTGLDANANAELDPDEVTGESLVCAGTEGLNSLIRTADEPAGENCGYRGSAVSVGLDTNADGELGDDEIQETIYVCETLFTDLAFPSDDTLTYGSAGWGVPISAGQGRMFFSLSHFLRHYFTVPTPHYVSSLSYRLEVFDDTNMEECAGVPPEGGFDAVRDFQITIDGVEIHTFSFQGGTGGQTLTLEGSVDFEPFLLDGEHFVHIGPLDEVCSGGGGFRWETGGRFVFSG
;
A
#
# COMPACT_ATOMS: atom_id res chain seq x y z
N MET A 1 63.88 -25.02 -89.99
CA MET A 1 63.68 -26.48 -90.09
C MET A 1 64.62 -27.15 -89.11
N HIS A 2 64.03 -27.82 -88.11
CA HIS A 2 64.64 -28.79 -87.18
C HIS A 2 65.74 -28.29 -86.22
N CYS A 3 65.41 -28.21 -84.93
CA CYS A 3 66.27 -28.49 -83.76
C CYS A 3 65.37 -28.39 -82.51
N VAL A 4 64.74 -29.49 -82.05
CA VAL A 4 65.33 -30.51 -81.16
C VAL A 4 65.88 -29.82 -79.91
N CYS A 5 65.09 -29.76 -78.84
CA CYS A 5 65.07 -30.77 -77.77
C CYS A 5 66.44 -30.89 -77.11
N LEU A 6 66.56 -30.51 -75.85
CA LEU A 6 67.17 -31.38 -74.85
C LEU A 6 66.87 -30.84 -73.46
N ALA A 7 66.47 -31.77 -72.60
CA ALA A 7 66.29 -31.60 -71.18
C ALA A 7 67.52 -30.99 -70.51
N LEU A 8 67.31 -30.27 -69.41
CA LEU A 8 68.17 -30.39 -68.23
C LEU A 8 67.50 -29.76 -66.99
N LEU A 9 67.41 -30.59 -65.95
CA LEU A 9 67.64 -30.33 -64.52
C LEU A 9 67.11 -29.04 -63.87
N LEU A 10 66.51 -29.16 -62.67
CA LEU A 10 67.17 -28.82 -61.40
C LEU A 10 66.31 -29.13 -60.17
N SER A 11 67.03 -29.40 -59.08
CA SER A 11 66.67 -29.48 -57.65
C SER A 11 65.92 -28.26 -57.09
N ALA A 12 65.03 -28.47 -56.09
CA ALA A 12 65.01 -27.72 -54.82
C ALA A 12 63.94 -28.26 -53.83
N CYS A 13 64.11 -27.89 -52.57
CA CYS A 13 63.58 -28.45 -51.32
C CYS A 13 62.34 -27.71 -50.78
N GLY A 14 61.46 -28.43 -50.06
CA GLY A 14 60.61 -27.89 -48.97
C GLY A 14 59.11 -27.80 -49.26
N ALA A 15 58.33 -28.73 -48.68
CA ALA A 15 56.99 -28.49 -48.11
C ALA A 15 56.37 -29.82 -47.60
N ASP A 16 56.36 -29.99 -46.28
CA ASP A 16 55.29 -30.58 -45.47
C ASP A 16 54.43 -31.70 -46.10
N SER A 17 55.02 -32.88 -46.27
CA SER A 17 54.23 -34.10 -46.44
C SER A 17 53.90 -34.66 -45.06
N SER A 18 52.72 -34.28 -44.55
CA SER A 18 52.06 -34.92 -43.42
C SER A 18 52.19 -36.43 -43.55
N GLY A 19 52.84 -37.09 -42.58
CA GLY A 19 52.97 -38.53 -42.57
C GLY A 19 51.58 -39.17 -42.71
N VAL A 20 51.48 -40.16 -43.60
CA VAL A 20 50.29 -41.01 -43.70
C VAL A 20 49.93 -41.49 -42.29
N GLN A 21 48.72 -41.14 -41.82
CA GLN A 21 48.20 -41.68 -40.57
C GLN A 21 48.26 -43.19 -40.67
N GLY A 22 48.91 -43.85 -39.70
CA GLY A 22 48.91 -45.30 -39.62
C GLY A 22 47.47 -45.83 -39.59
N PRO A 23 47.24 -47.11 -39.94
CA PRO A 23 45.91 -47.70 -39.80
C PRO A 23 45.38 -47.44 -38.39
N GLU A 24 44.10 -47.12 -38.29
CA GLU A 24 43.43 -47.04 -36.99
C GLU A 24 43.67 -48.36 -36.24
N GLY A 25 44.14 -48.27 -35.00
CA GLY A 25 44.34 -49.46 -34.17
C GLY A 25 43.00 -50.13 -33.86
N ASP A 26 43.02 -51.44 -33.62
CA ASP A 26 41.82 -52.17 -33.20
C ASP A 26 41.19 -51.47 -31.98
N ALA A 27 39.86 -51.44 -31.92
CA ALA A 27 39.15 -50.89 -30.78
C ALA A 27 39.62 -51.59 -29.49
N GLY A 28 40.05 -50.82 -28.49
CA GLY A 28 40.49 -51.38 -27.22
C GLY A 28 39.33 -52.04 -26.47
N LEU A 29 39.59 -53.15 -25.78
CA LEU A 29 38.61 -53.77 -24.88
C LEU A 29 38.29 -52.84 -23.72
N ASN A 30 37.04 -52.84 -23.27
CA ASN A 30 36.62 -52.04 -22.12
C ASN A 30 37.12 -52.69 -20.83
N SER A 31 37.62 -51.88 -19.88
CA SER A 31 37.89 -52.38 -18.53
C SER A 31 36.66 -52.18 -17.66
N LEU A 32 36.18 -53.27 -17.06
CA LEU A 32 35.01 -53.28 -16.19
C LEU A 32 35.39 -53.60 -14.76
N ILE A 33 34.56 -53.10 -13.83
CA ILE A 33 34.68 -53.35 -12.39
C ILE A 33 33.33 -53.87 -11.89
N ARG A 34 33.36 -54.96 -11.12
CA ARG A 34 32.20 -55.52 -10.41
C ARG A 34 32.49 -55.60 -8.92
N THR A 35 31.53 -55.17 -8.11
CA THR A 35 31.64 -55.24 -6.64
C THR A 35 30.69 -56.29 -6.08
N GLU A 36 31.19 -57.11 -5.15
CA GLU A 36 30.43 -58.14 -4.44
C GLU A 36 30.54 -57.92 -2.94
N ALA A 37 29.46 -58.14 -2.20
CA ALA A 37 29.50 -58.07 -0.74
C ALA A 37 30.31 -59.25 -0.16
N VAL A 38 31.13 -58.97 0.85
CA VAL A 38 31.90 -59.97 1.60
C VAL A 38 31.32 -60.05 3.00
N GLU A 39 30.87 -61.25 3.37
CA GLU A 39 30.39 -61.52 4.72
C GLU A 39 31.54 -61.48 5.74
N PRO A 40 31.26 -61.16 7.01
CA PRO A 40 32.25 -61.22 8.08
C PRO A 40 32.98 -62.57 8.14
N GLY A 41 34.31 -62.55 8.02
CA GLY A 41 35.10 -63.75 7.80
C GLY A 41 36.61 -63.54 7.84
N ALA A 42 37.34 -64.52 7.31
CA ALA A 42 38.81 -64.52 7.32
C ALA A 42 39.41 -63.39 6.46
N GLU A 43 38.67 -62.95 5.44
CA GLU A 43 39.06 -61.92 4.49
C GLU A 43 38.78 -60.51 5.03
N CYS A 44 37.61 -60.31 5.64
CA CYS A 44 37.22 -59.06 6.31
C CYS A 44 36.49 -59.38 7.62
N ALA A 45 37.08 -59.00 8.76
CA ALA A 45 36.57 -59.38 10.09
C ALA A 45 35.11 -58.94 10.35
N GLU A 46 34.73 -57.75 9.88
CA GLU A 46 33.39 -57.17 10.04
C GLU A 46 32.61 -57.14 8.72
N GLY A 47 33.03 -57.94 7.74
CA GLY A 47 32.52 -57.90 6.38
C GLY A 47 33.04 -56.69 5.58
N GLY A 48 32.58 -56.57 4.33
CA GLY A 48 33.03 -55.50 3.44
C GLY A 48 32.58 -55.70 2.01
N VAL A 49 33.34 -55.15 1.06
CA VAL A 49 33.08 -55.27 -0.37
C VAL A 49 34.35 -55.77 -1.06
N ARG A 50 34.22 -56.81 -1.88
CA ARG A 50 35.26 -57.27 -2.81
C ARG A 50 35.05 -56.59 -4.16
N VAL A 51 36.11 -55.99 -4.68
CA VAL A 51 36.12 -55.31 -5.97
C VAL A 51 36.91 -56.17 -6.96
N LEU A 52 36.24 -56.60 -8.02
CA LEU A 52 36.79 -57.38 -9.14
C LEU A 52 36.99 -56.48 -10.35
N SER A 53 38.10 -56.63 -11.05
CA SER A 53 38.40 -55.88 -12.26
C SER A 53 38.90 -56.80 -13.38
N GLY A 54 38.52 -56.49 -14.63
CA GLY A 54 38.98 -57.21 -15.80
C GLY A 54 38.73 -56.46 -17.10
N LEU A 55 39.05 -57.11 -18.22
CA LEU A 55 38.72 -56.63 -19.56
C LEU A 55 37.51 -57.41 -20.06
N ASP A 56 36.50 -56.70 -20.54
CA ASP A 56 35.32 -57.24 -21.23
C ASP A 56 35.78 -57.79 -22.58
N ALA A 57 36.11 -59.07 -22.59
CA ALA A 57 36.77 -59.74 -23.71
C ALA A 57 35.79 -60.21 -24.77
N ASP A 58 34.54 -60.47 -24.39
CA ASP A 58 33.45 -60.81 -25.32
C ASP A 58 32.57 -59.61 -25.73
N ALA A 59 32.84 -58.44 -25.16
CA ALA A 59 32.20 -57.15 -25.46
C ALA A 59 30.69 -57.13 -25.14
N ASP A 60 30.25 -57.88 -24.12
CA ASP A 60 28.86 -57.94 -23.69
C ASP A 60 28.46 -56.84 -22.69
N GLY A 61 29.44 -56.11 -22.14
CA GLY A 61 29.25 -55.00 -21.23
C GLY A 61 29.14 -55.37 -19.74
N GLU A 62 29.28 -56.63 -19.38
CA GLU A 62 29.36 -57.12 -18.00
C GLU A 62 30.70 -57.80 -17.73
N LEU A 63 31.19 -57.76 -16.48
CA LEU A 63 32.43 -58.47 -16.13
C LEU A 63 32.11 -59.92 -15.77
N GLY A 64 32.37 -60.86 -16.66
CA GLY A 64 32.21 -62.30 -16.44
C GLY A 64 33.23 -62.87 -15.46
N THR A 65 32.95 -64.02 -14.83
CA THR A 65 33.88 -64.64 -13.85
C THR A 65 35.22 -65.07 -14.47
N ASP A 66 35.21 -65.41 -15.75
CA ASP A 66 36.40 -65.86 -16.49
C ASP A 66 37.27 -64.69 -16.97
N GLU A 67 36.76 -63.46 -16.90
CA GLU A 67 37.41 -62.24 -17.38
C GLU A 67 38.09 -61.44 -16.26
N VAL A 68 37.80 -61.80 -15.00
CA VAL A 68 38.39 -61.18 -13.82
C VAL A 68 39.90 -61.45 -13.79
N SER A 69 40.69 -60.37 -13.79
CA SER A 69 42.16 -60.44 -13.70
C SER A 69 42.73 -59.74 -12.47
N GLY A 70 41.90 -59.00 -11.71
CA GLY A 70 42.28 -58.36 -10.46
C GLY A 70 41.18 -58.48 -9.42
N GLU A 71 41.59 -58.70 -8.16
CA GLU A 71 40.71 -58.71 -6.99
C GLU A 71 41.31 -57.88 -5.86
N SER A 72 40.46 -57.13 -5.15
CA SER A 72 40.84 -56.40 -3.94
C SER A 72 39.69 -56.37 -2.95
N PHE A 73 40.00 -56.23 -1.66
CA PHE A 73 39.03 -56.20 -0.58
C PHE A 73 39.02 -54.83 0.09
N VAL A 74 37.83 -54.26 0.24
CA VAL A 74 37.56 -53.05 1.02
C VAL A 74 36.77 -53.49 2.25
N CYS A 75 37.48 -53.76 3.34
CA CYS A 75 36.85 -54.18 4.59
C CYS A 75 36.20 -52.99 5.31
N ALA A 76 35.04 -53.22 5.92
CA ALA A 76 34.44 -52.24 6.82
C ALA A 76 35.35 -52.03 8.03
N GLY A 77 35.63 -50.77 8.37
CA GLY A 77 36.30 -50.43 9.61
C GLY A 77 35.36 -50.69 10.79
N GLY A 78 35.88 -51.28 11.88
CA GLY A 78 35.10 -51.45 13.10
C GLY A 78 34.55 -50.11 13.61
N SER A 79 33.36 -50.13 14.21
CA SER A 79 32.76 -48.95 14.84
C SER A 79 33.74 -48.39 15.88
N GLY A 80 34.23 -47.16 15.68
CA GLY A 80 35.04 -46.49 16.69
C GLY A 80 34.22 -46.27 17.96
N GLU A 81 34.82 -46.48 19.12
CA GLU A 81 34.20 -46.22 20.42
C GLU A 81 33.79 -44.74 20.49
N GLN A 82 32.55 -44.45 20.91
CA GLN A 82 32.08 -43.09 21.09
C GLN A 82 32.97 -42.43 22.15
N GLY A 83 33.68 -41.34 21.80
CA GLY A 83 34.50 -40.61 22.76
C GLY A 83 33.67 -40.18 23.98
N PRO A 84 34.26 -40.10 25.19
CA PRO A 84 33.52 -39.68 26.37
C PRO A 84 32.88 -38.30 26.12
N GLY A 85 31.60 -38.14 26.50
CA GLY A 85 30.91 -36.86 26.40
C GLY A 85 31.67 -35.77 27.14
N GLY A 86 31.88 -34.62 26.50
CA GLY A 86 32.50 -33.47 27.15
C GLY A 86 31.63 -32.92 28.28
N PRO A 87 32.22 -32.19 29.24
CA PRO A 87 31.47 -31.55 30.33
C PRO A 87 30.42 -30.57 29.76
N ILE A 88 29.25 -30.53 30.40
CA ILE A 88 28.09 -29.75 29.94
C ILE A 88 28.25 -28.31 30.41
N ALA A 89 27.98 -27.33 29.55
CA ALA A 89 27.93 -25.93 29.96
C ALA A 89 26.61 -25.65 30.69
N LEU A 90 26.70 -25.11 31.92
CA LEU A 90 25.56 -24.74 32.75
C LEU A 90 25.50 -23.23 32.98
N VAL A 91 24.28 -22.73 33.20
CA VAL A 91 23.99 -21.34 33.53
C VAL A 91 23.16 -21.31 34.81
N ARG A 92 23.59 -20.50 35.78
CA ARG A 92 22.85 -20.24 37.02
C ARG A 92 22.57 -18.74 37.12
N THR A 93 21.40 -18.38 37.63
CA THR A 93 21.06 -16.98 37.91
C THR A 93 20.85 -16.78 39.40
N GLU A 94 21.27 -15.62 39.90
CA GLU A 94 21.13 -15.20 41.29
C GLU A 94 20.59 -13.78 41.33
N ASP A 95 19.60 -13.53 42.18
CA ASP A 95 19.06 -12.18 42.38
C ASP A 95 20.10 -11.30 43.09
N VAL A 96 20.27 -10.07 42.59
CA VAL A 96 21.13 -9.05 43.18
C VAL A 96 20.25 -8.02 43.86
N ALA A 97 20.39 -7.90 45.17
CA ALA A 97 19.68 -6.88 45.93
C ALA A 97 20.17 -5.46 45.55
N PRO A 98 19.33 -4.42 45.73
CA PRO A 98 19.75 -3.04 45.56
C PRO A 98 21.01 -2.71 46.38
N GLY A 99 22.02 -2.12 45.75
CA GLY A 99 23.32 -1.86 46.38
C GLY A 99 24.34 -1.22 45.43
N GLU A 100 25.62 -1.29 45.81
CA GLU A 100 26.72 -0.69 45.05
C GLU A 100 26.90 -1.30 43.65
N ASP A 101 26.57 -2.60 43.49
CA ASP A 101 26.67 -3.32 42.22
C ASP A 101 25.51 -2.96 41.25
N CYS A 102 24.29 -2.86 41.75
CA CYS A 102 23.11 -2.43 41.00
C CYS A 102 22.20 -1.55 41.87
N VAL A 103 21.99 -0.30 41.45
CA VAL A 103 21.28 0.74 42.24
C VAL A 103 19.87 0.30 42.67
N VAL A 104 19.13 -0.39 41.81
CA VAL A 104 17.77 -0.90 42.08
C VAL A 104 17.69 -2.42 42.11
N GLY A 105 18.83 -3.09 42.22
CA GLY A 105 18.95 -4.54 42.11
C GLY A 105 18.99 -5.04 40.67
N GLY A 106 19.04 -6.34 40.48
CA GLY A 106 19.22 -6.98 39.17
C GLY A 106 19.38 -8.48 39.27
N VAL A 107 19.97 -9.07 38.24
CA VAL A 107 20.27 -10.51 38.18
C VAL A 107 21.75 -10.68 37.83
N ARG A 108 22.44 -11.52 38.60
CA ARG A 108 23.78 -12.01 38.30
C ARG A 108 23.66 -13.33 37.55
N VAL A 109 24.29 -13.42 36.39
CA VAL A 109 24.32 -14.60 35.54
C VAL A 109 25.69 -15.24 35.63
N LEU A 110 25.73 -16.49 36.10
CA LEU A 110 26.93 -17.30 36.26
C LEU A 110 26.95 -18.40 35.20
N THR A 111 28.13 -18.64 34.61
CA THR A 111 28.33 -19.67 33.58
C THR A 111 29.56 -20.52 33.89
N GLY A 112 29.48 -21.81 33.59
CA GLY A 112 30.61 -22.72 33.76
C GLY A 112 30.39 -24.08 33.13
N LEU A 113 31.40 -24.93 33.22
CA LEU A 113 31.33 -26.33 32.79
C LEU A 113 31.09 -27.20 34.01
N ASP A 114 30.08 -28.07 33.96
CA ASP A 114 29.82 -29.11 34.96
C ASP A 114 30.94 -30.15 34.89
N ALA A 115 31.94 -29.98 35.74
CA ALA A 115 33.16 -30.75 35.73
C ALA A 115 32.99 -32.07 36.48
N ASN A 116 32.06 -32.13 37.44
CA ASN A 116 31.79 -33.32 38.25
C ASN A 116 30.58 -34.14 37.76
N ALA A 117 29.90 -33.68 36.71
CA ALA A 117 28.75 -34.29 36.06
C ALA A 117 27.53 -34.47 37.00
N ASN A 118 27.32 -33.55 37.95
CA ASN A 118 26.18 -33.57 38.88
C ASN A 118 24.95 -32.79 38.38
N ALA A 119 25.03 -32.17 37.20
CA ALA A 119 24.00 -31.33 36.58
C ALA A 119 23.66 -30.05 37.35
N GLU A 120 24.51 -29.61 38.26
CA GLU A 120 24.43 -28.33 38.97
C GLU A 120 25.69 -27.52 38.70
N LEU A 121 25.58 -26.19 38.62
CA LEU A 121 26.76 -25.34 38.49
C LEU A 121 27.31 -25.06 39.88
N ASP A 122 28.35 -25.77 40.30
CA ASP A 122 28.97 -25.58 41.61
C ASP A 122 29.81 -24.28 41.66
N PRO A 123 30.03 -23.69 42.86
CA PRO A 123 30.82 -22.44 42.98
C PRO A 123 32.24 -22.53 42.39
N ASP A 124 32.88 -23.70 42.49
CA ASP A 124 34.23 -23.94 41.95
C ASP A 124 34.25 -24.13 40.43
N GLU A 125 33.09 -24.30 39.80
CA GLU A 125 32.91 -24.53 38.36
C GLU A 125 32.58 -23.25 37.58
N VAL A 126 32.26 -22.16 38.29
CA VAL A 126 31.95 -20.86 37.70
C VAL A 126 33.20 -20.28 37.02
N THR A 127 33.11 -20.06 35.71
CA THR A 127 34.20 -19.49 34.90
C THR A 127 33.82 -18.17 34.22
N GLY A 128 32.54 -17.79 34.26
CA GLY A 128 32.04 -16.51 33.78
C GLY A 128 30.96 -15.94 34.69
N GLU A 129 30.99 -14.62 34.85
CA GLU A 129 30.03 -13.84 35.64
C GLU A 129 29.65 -12.59 34.83
N SER A 130 28.34 -12.31 34.75
CA SER A 130 27.79 -11.10 34.15
C SER A 130 26.71 -10.53 35.03
N LEU A 131 26.75 -9.22 35.25
CA LEU A 131 25.76 -8.51 36.06
C LEU A 131 24.78 -7.77 35.15
N VAL A 132 23.49 -8.05 35.30
CA VAL A 132 22.40 -7.40 34.58
C VAL A 132 21.57 -6.60 35.57
N CYS A 133 21.79 -5.29 35.64
CA CYS A 133 21.02 -4.41 36.53
C CYS A 133 19.63 -4.11 35.95
N ALA A 134 18.63 -4.03 36.85
CA ALA A 134 17.31 -3.55 36.47
C ALA A 134 17.38 -2.05 36.11
N GLY A 135 16.59 -1.65 35.11
CA GLY A 135 16.43 -0.23 34.74
C GLY A 135 15.78 0.53 35.90
N THR A 136 16.31 1.70 36.23
CA THR A 136 15.92 2.43 37.43
C THR A 136 14.48 2.91 37.36
N GLU A 137 14.01 3.45 36.23
CA GLU A 137 12.60 3.83 35.99
C GLU A 137 12.31 3.86 34.49
N GLY A 138 11.34 3.07 34.03
CA GLY A 138 10.75 3.30 32.71
C GLY A 138 9.64 4.33 32.88
N LEU A 139 9.83 5.55 32.37
CA LEU A 139 8.76 6.56 32.40
C LEU A 139 7.56 6.03 31.62
N ASN A 140 6.36 6.20 32.19
CA ASN A 140 5.14 5.79 31.50
C ASN A 140 4.87 6.76 30.35
N SER A 141 4.52 6.25 29.17
CA SER A 141 3.95 7.10 28.12
C SER A 141 2.45 7.22 28.36
N LEU A 142 1.99 8.46 28.52
CA LEU A 142 0.59 8.78 28.78
C LEU A 142 -0.03 9.52 27.61
N ILE A 143 -1.35 9.37 27.48
CA ILE A 143 -2.18 10.04 26.49
C ILE A 143 -3.24 10.83 27.24
N ARG A 144 -3.43 12.09 26.86
CA ARG A 144 -4.47 12.97 27.39
C ARG A 144 -5.32 13.50 26.25
N THR A 145 -6.63 13.33 26.35
CA THR A 145 -7.59 13.90 25.40
C THR A 145 -8.33 15.05 26.06
N ALA A 146 -8.43 16.17 25.35
CA ALA A 146 -9.23 17.32 25.74
C ALA A 146 -10.10 17.77 24.56
N ASP A 147 -11.23 18.40 24.85
CA ASP A 147 -12.04 19.06 23.82
C ASP A 147 -11.26 20.24 23.24
N GLU A 148 -11.12 20.29 21.92
CA GLU A 148 -10.56 21.44 21.20
C GLU A 148 -11.73 22.32 20.73
N PRO A 149 -11.85 23.58 21.18
CA PRO A 149 -12.87 24.49 20.68
C PRO A 149 -12.57 24.98 19.25
N ALA A 150 -13.57 25.59 18.61
CA ALA A 150 -13.37 26.26 17.33
C ALA A 150 -12.32 27.35 17.41
N GLY A 151 -11.37 27.35 16.47
CA GLY A 151 -10.23 28.25 16.47
C GLY A 151 -9.20 27.95 15.39
N GLU A 152 -7.94 28.26 15.69
CA GLU A 152 -6.84 28.15 14.71
C GLU A 152 -6.48 26.70 14.37
N ASN A 153 -6.60 25.76 15.32
CA ASN A 153 -6.23 24.36 15.11
C ASN A 153 -7.33 23.55 14.40
N CYS A 154 -8.59 23.81 14.78
CA CYS A 154 -9.76 23.25 14.14
C CYS A 154 -10.72 24.38 13.79
N GLY A 155 -11.15 24.45 12.52
CA GLY A 155 -12.15 25.45 12.08
C GLY A 155 -13.48 25.34 12.84
N TYR A 156 -13.72 24.20 13.48
CA TYR A 156 -14.78 23.98 14.46
C TYR A 156 -14.20 23.33 15.72
N ARG A 157 -15.03 22.61 16.45
CA ARG A 157 -14.58 21.77 17.54
C ARG A 157 -13.88 20.49 17.05
N GLY A 158 -13.13 19.90 17.95
CA GLY A 158 -12.46 18.64 17.76
C GLY A 158 -11.98 18.08 19.08
N SER A 159 -10.97 17.23 19.01
CA SER A 159 -10.28 16.74 20.19
C SER A 159 -8.78 16.97 20.03
N ALA A 160 -8.17 17.57 21.05
CA ALA A 160 -6.73 17.66 21.19
C ALA A 160 -6.25 16.39 21.91
N VAL A 161 -5.47 15.56 21.22
CA VAL A 161 -4.86 14.35 21.77
C VAL A 161 -3.38 14.65 22.00
N SER A 162 -2.99 14.72 23.26
CA SER A 162 -1.62 14.99 23.67
C SER A 162 -0.94 13.72 24.15
N VAL A 163 0.34 13.57 23.83
CA VAL A 163 1.17 12.43 24.25
C VAL A 163 2.46 12.92 24.88
N GLY A 164 2.94 12.19 25.88
CA GLY A 164 4.19 12.51 26.56
C GLY A 164 4.64 11.43 27.53
N LEU A 165 5.76 11.68 28.19
CA LEU A 165 6.32 10.83 29.23
C LEU A 165 5.96 11.43 30.59
N ASP A 166 5.44 10.60 31.49
CA ASP A 166 5.21 10.93 32.90
C ASP A 166 6.57 11.02 33.62
N THR A 167 7.17 12.21 33.60
CA THR A 167 8.51 12.47 34.10
C THR A 167 8.57 12.61 35.62
N ASN A 168 7.45 12.96 36.23
CA ASN A 168 7.33 13.14 37.67
C ASN A 168 6.73 11.90 38.38
N ALA A 169 6.32 10.88 37.61
CA ALA A 169 5.75 9.62 38.04
C ALA A 169 4.45 9.78 38.86
N ASP A 170 3.64 10.79 38.55
CA ASP A 170 2.37 11.05 39.25
C ASP A 170 1.16 10.33 38.62
N GLY A 171 1.35 9.71 37.44
CA GLY A 171 0.33 8.94 36.74
C GLY A 171 -0.64 9.77 35.89
N GLU A 172 -0.43 11.08 35.78
CA GLU A 172 -1.17 11.98 34.90
C GLU A 172 -0.21 12.64 33.88
N LEU A 173 -0.75 13.07 32.73
CA LEU A 173 0.06 13.83 31.76
C LEU A 173 -0.10 15.33 32.04
N GLY A 174 0.89 15.91 32.72
CA GLY A 174 0.97 17.34 32.98
C GLY A 174 1.26 18.17 31.71
N ASP A 175 0.97 19.47 31.74
CA ASP A 175 1.20 20.35 30.58
C ASP A 175 2.69 20.48 30.21
N ASP A 176 3.57 20.43 31.21
CA ASP A 176 5.03 20.49 31.03
C ASP A 176 5.63 19.18 30.47
N GLU A 177 4.84 18.11 30.41
CA GLU A 177 5.25 16.77 30.01
C GLU A 177 4.81 16.41 28.59
N ILE A 178 3.97 17.24 27.98
CA ILE A 178 3.47 17.05 26.62
C ILE A 178 4.61 17.21 25.64
N GLN A 179 4.84 16.18 24.84
CA GLN A 179 5.84 16.18 23.79
C GLN A 179 5.23 16.47 22.42
N GLU A 180 3.97 16.05 22.21
CA GLU A 180 3.25 16.25 20.96
C GLU A 180 1.75 16.35 21.22
N THR A 181 1.06 17.18 20.43
CA THR A 181 -0.39 17.30 20.41
C THR A 181 -0.90 17.19 18.98
N ILE A 182 -1.87 16.30 18.76
CA ILE A 182 -2.55 16.08 17.49
C ILE A 182 -3.99 16.54 17.64
N TYR A 183 -4.48 17.30 16.66
CA TYR A 183 -5.87 17.76 16.63
C TYR A 183 -6.69 16.88 15.68
N VAL A 184 -7.80 16.35 16.21
CA VAL A 184 -8.78 15.58 15.44
C VAL A 184 -10.02 16.45 15.28
N CYS A 185 -10.16 17.12 14.15
CA CYS A 185 -11.25 18.06 13.91
C CYS A 185 -12.52 17.32 13.46
N GLU A 186 -13.67 17.75 13.98
CA GLU A 186 -14.97 17.30 13.48
C GLU A 186 -15.32 18.04 12.17
N THR A 187 -16.07 17.38 11.28
CA THR A 187 -16.67 18.03 10.10
C THR A 187 -18.18 18.17 10.31
N LEU A 188 -18.69 19.37 10.10
CA LEU A 188 -20.12 19.66 10.09
C LEU A 188 -20.55 19.87 8.63
N PHE A 189 -21.74 19.36 8.31
CA PHE A 189 -22.34 19.59 7.01
C PHE A 189 -23.75 20.15 7.17
N THR A 190 -24.09 21.15 6.35
CA THR A 190 -25.47 21.60 6.16
C THR A 190 -26.01 20.97 4.90
N ASP A 191 -27.01 20.10 5.06
CA ASP A 191 -27.66 19.40 3.97
C ASP A 191 -29.03 20.02 3.68
N LEU A 192 -29.20 20.55 2.48
CA LEU A 192 -30.42 21.16 2.00
C LEU A 192 -30.98 20.32 0.86
N ALA A 193 -32.13 19.70 1.08
CA ALA A 193 -32.87 19.02 0.03
C ALA A 193 -33.92 19.95 -0.60
N PHE A 194 -34.10 19.80 -1.90
CA PHE A 194 -35.07 20.51 -2.72
C PHE A 194 -36.00 19.46 -3.33
N PRO A 195 -37.31 19.70 -3.34
CA PRO A 195 -38.01 20.82 -2.71
C PRO A 195 -38.05 20.59 -1.20
N SER A 196 -38.06 21.65 -0.40
CA SER A 196 -38.50 21.53 0.99
C SER A 196 -40.01 21.71 1.07
N ASP A 197 -40.62 21.20 2.13
CA ASP A 197 -42.06 21.25 2.30
C ASP A 197 -42.61 22.69 2.36
N ASP A 198 -41.79 23.69 2.74
CA ASP A 198 -42.28 25.07 2.95
C ASP A 198 -41.30 26.23 2.61
N THR A 199 -40.02 26.00 2.32
CA THR A 199 -39.03 27.11 2.29
C THR A 199 -38.58 27.56 0.90
N LEU A 200 -39.10 26.91 -0.15
CA LEU A 200 -38.74 27.24 -1.54
C LEU A 200 -39.65 28.32 -2.12
N THR A 201 -39.05 29.35 -2.69
CA THR A 201 -39.73 30.50 -3.31
C THR A 201 -39.26 30.65 -4.75
N TYR A 202 -40.19 30.88 -5.66
CA TYR A 202 -39.91 31.34 -7.02
C TYR A 202 -40.40 32.77 -7.18
N GLY A 203 -39.61 33.62 -7.82
CA GLY A 203 -39.98 35.02 -7.97
C GLY A 203 -39.48 35.68 -9.24
N SER A 204 -39.99 36.88 -9.47
CA SER A 204 -39.53 37.82 -10.49
C SER A 204 -39.51 39.24 -9.93
N ALA A 205 -38.46 40.01 -10.24
CA ALA A 205 -38.32 41.45 -10.00
C ALA A 205 -39.12 42.01 -8.79
N GLY A 206 -38.73 41.65 -7.57
CA GLY A 206 -39.28 42.22 -6.33
C GLY A 206 -40.51 41.51 -5.76
N TRP A 207 -40.96 40.41 -6.37
CA TRP A 207 -42.01 39.54 -5.84
C TRP A 207 -41.59 38.07 -5.87
N GLY A 208 -42.12 37.28 -4.93
CA GLY A 208 -41.88 35.84 -4.87
C GLY A 208 -43.10 35.11 -4.31
N VAL A 209 -43.28 33.87 -4.75
CA VAL A 209 -44.32 32.95 -4.26
C VAL A 209 -43.69 31.68 -3.72
N PRO A 210 -44.15 31.18 -2.56
CA PRO A 210 -43.80 29.84 -2.10
C PRO A 210 -44.20 28.81 -3.15
N ILE A 211 -43.37 27.80 -3.34
CA ILE A 211 -43.62 26.69 -4.26
C ILE A 211 -43.38 25.38 -3.51
N SER A 212 -44.25 24.40 -3.74
CA SER A 212 -44.17 23.09 -3.09
C SER A 212 -43.57 22.03 -4.01
N ALA A 213 -43.31 20.85 -3.46
CA ALA A 213 -42.91 19.69 -4.23
C ALA A 213 -43.86 19.38 -5.40
N GLY A 214 -43.29 19.04 -6.56
CA GLY A 214 -44.04 18.75 -7.79
C GLY A 214 -44.55 20.00 -8.55
N GLN A 215 -44.28 21.21 -8.06
CA GLN A 215 -44.57 22.44 -8.79
C GLN A 215 -43.35 22.90 -9.60
N GLY A 216 -43.45 22.83 -10.93
CA GLY A 216 -42.41 23.39 -11.81
C GLY A 216 -42.49 24.92 -11.91
N ARG A 217 -41.33 25.56 -12.11
CA ARG A 217 -41.23 27.01 -12.39
C ARG A 217 -40.21 27.25 -13.49
N MET A 218 -40.55 28.17 -14.40
CA MET A 218 -39.81 28.39 -15.65
C MET A 218 -38.88 29.60 -15.56
N PHE A 219 -37.61 29.40 -15.90
CA PHE A 219 -36.64 30.48 -16.04
C PHE A 219 -36.54 30.90 -17.49
N PHE A 220 -36.96 32.12 -17.79
CA PHE A 220 -36.89 32.66 -19.16
C PHE A 220 -36.24 34.04 -19.28
N SER A 221 -36.07 34.77 -18.17
CA SER A 221 -35.49 36.12 -18.14
C SER A 221 -34.61 36.32 -16.92
N LEU A 222 -33.69 37.29 -16.99
CA LEU A 222 -32.75 37.67 -15.92
C LEU A 222 -33.42 38.03 -14.59
N SER A 223 -34.70 38.39 -14.62
CA SER A 223 -35.43 38.77 -13.41
C SER A 223 -35.92 37.59 -12.58
N HIS A 224 -35.87 36.36 -13.11
CA HIS A 224 -36.37 35.16 -12.43
C HIS A 224 -35.36 34.57 -11.47
N PHE A 225 -35.85 34.00 -10.37
CA PHE A 225 -35.01 33.33 -9.40
C PHE A 225 -35.74 32.19 -8.68
N LEU A 226 -34.96 31.21 -8.21
CA LEU A 226 -35.31 30.33 -7.11
C LEU A 226 -34.61 30.84 -5.85
N ARG A 227 -35.31 30.80 -4.73
CA ARG A 227 -34.73 31.09 -3.42
C ARG A 227 -35.20 30.07 -2.42
N HIS A 228 -34.29 29.55 -1.62
CA HIS A 228 -34.59 28.62 -0.54
C HIS A 228 -34.03 29.13 0.76
N TYR A 229 -34.92 29.32 1.72
CA TYR A 229 -34.55 29.70 3.08
C TYR A 229 -34.22 28.46 3.89
N PHE A 230 -33.17 28.54 4.69
CA PHE A 230 -32.79 27.48 5.61
C PHE A 230 -32.24 28.08 6.90
N THR A 231 -32.34 27.31 7.98
CA THR A 231 -31.83 27.71 9.28
C THR A 231 -30.70 26.79 9.68
N VAL A 232 -29.57 27.37 10.06
CA VAL A 232 -28.40 26.68 10.58
C VAL A 232 -28.49 26.67 12.11
N PRO A 233 -28.84 25.52 12.73
CA PRO A 233 -29.11 25.46 14.17
C PRO A 233 -27.84 25.55 15.01
N THR A 234 -26.68 25.28 14.43
CA THR A 234 -25.38 25.35 15.08
C THR A 234 -24.45 26.16 14.18
N PRO A 235 -23.99 27.34 14.61
CA PRO A 235 -23.08 28.16 13.83
C PRO A 235 -21.83 27.37 13.42
N HIS A 236 -21.47 27.39 12.14
CA HIS A 236 -20.30 26.69 11.63
C HIS A 236 -19.79 27.36 10.33
N TYR A 237 -18.47 27.44 10.18
CA TYR A 237 -17.86 27.84 8.90
C TYR A 237 -18.19 26.85 7.79
N VAL A 238 -18.18 27.28 6.56
CA VAL A 238 -18.26 26.39 5.40
C VAL A 238 -17.25 26.88 4.37
N SER A 239 -16.62 25.95 3.67
CA SER A 239 -15.57 26.26 2.67
C SER A 239 -15.80 25.56 1.34
N SER A 240 -16.86 24.76 1.24
CA SER A 240 -17.18 24.00 0.05
C SER A 240 -18.68 23.79 -0.09
N LEU A 241 -19.13 23.67 -1.33
CA LEU A 241 -20.51 23.34 -1.69
C LEU A 241 -20.50 22.22 -2.73
N SER A 242 -21.14 21.11 -2.39
CA SER A 242 -21.48 20.05 -3.34
C SER A 242 -22.96 20.13 -3.68
N TYR A 243 -23.31 20.00 -4.96
CA TYR A 243 -24.70 20.10 -5.39
C TYR A 243 -25.09 19.10 -6.45
N ARG A 244 -26.38 18.72 -6.43
CA ARG A 244 -27.07 17.98 -7.49
C ARG A 244 -28.42 18.65 -7.72
N LEU A 245 -28.72 19.06 -8.95
CA LEU A 245 -29.97 19.72 -9.32
C LEU A 245 -30.60 19.01 -10.52
N GLU A 246 -31.93 18.88 -10.52
CA GLU A 246 -32.69 18.35 -11.65
C GLU A 246 -33.42 19.48 -12.38
N VAL A 247 -33.15 19.63 -13.67
CA VAL A 247 -33.62 20.73 -14.50
C VAL A 247 -34.31 20.17 -15.72
N PHE A 248 -35.60 20.41 -15.88
CA PHE A 248 -36.30 20.06 -17.11
C PHE A 248 -36.17 21.17 -18.12
N ASP A 249 -35.62 20.84 -19.27
CA ASP A 249 -35.54 21.72 -20.42
C ASP A 249 -36.91 21.73 -21.12
N ASP A 250 -37.70 22.78 -20.87
CA ASP A 250 -38.98 23.06 -21.53
C ASP A 250 -38.80 24.16 -22.59
N THR A 251 -37.58 24.33 -23.10
CA THR A 251 -37.33 25.34 -24.14
C THR A 251 -37.96 24.89 -25.46
N ASN A 252 -39.14 25.45 -25.78
CA ASN A 252 -39.76 25.31 -27.08
C ASN A 252 -39.29 26.43 -28.01
N MET A 253 -38.39 26.06 -28.93
CA MET A 253 -37.76 26.99 -29.86
C MET A 253 -38.72 27.59 -30.90
N GLU A 254 -39.87 26.94 -31.16
CA GLU A 254 -40.89 27.45 -32.09
C GLU A 254 -41.76 28.56 -31.47
N GLU A 255 -41.83 28.62 -30.14
CA GLU A 255 -42.69 29.53 -29.37
C GLU A 255 -41.92 30.70 -28.73
N CYS A 256 -40.60 30.79 -28.89
CA CYS A 256 -39.84 31.97 -28.47
C CYS A 256 -40.29 33.20 -29.28
N ALA A 257 -41.28 33.94 -28.77
CA ALA A 257 -41.86 35.11 -29.41
C ALA A 257 -40.93 36.33 -29.33
N GLY A 258 -39.83 36.36 -30.09
CA GLY A 258 -38.95 37.53 -30.09
C GLY A 258 -37.56 37.37 -30.73
N VAL A 259 -36.76 38.44 -30.57
CA VAL A 259 -35.35 38.52 -30.97
C VAL A 259 -34.59 37.39 -30.27
N PRO A 260 -33.76 36.61 -31.00
CA PRO A 260 -32.94 35.58 -30.36
C PRO A 260 -32.11 36.19 -29.22
N PRO A 261 -31.98 35.49 -28.08
CA PRO A 261 -31.03 35.88 -27.05
C PRO A 261 -29.61 35.98 -27.65
N GLU A 262 -28.75 36.74 -26.99
CA GLU A 262 -27.36 36.91 -27.42
C GLU A 262 -26.68 35.52 -27.55
N GLY A 263 -25.95 35.31 -28.66
CA GLY A 263 -25.40 33.99 -29.00
C GLY A 263 -26.34 33.04 -29.76
N GLY A 264 -27.62 33.40 -29.93
CA GLY A 264 -28.59 32.60 -30.68
C GLY A 264 -29.19 31.45 -29.87
N PHE A 265 -29.94 30.59 -30.54
CA PHE A 265 -30.81 29.60 -29.91
C PHE A 265 -30.08 28.35 -29.38
N ASP A 266 -28.92 28.01 -29.94
CA ASP A 266 -28.06 26.90 -29.49
C ASP A 266 -27.03 27.34 -28.43
N ALA A 267 -27.12 28.57 -27.94
CA ALA A 267 -26.12 29.10 -27.03
C ALA A 267 -26.26 28.52 -25.62
N VAL A 268 -25.11 28.31 -25.01
CA VAL A 268 -24.98 27.97 -23.60
C VAL A 268 -25.59 29.08 -22.75
N ARG A 269 -26.25 28.70 -21.65
CA ARG A 269 -26.88 29.63 -20.71
C ARG A 269 -26.20 29.54 -19.35
N ASP A 270 -25.85 30.70 -18.83
CA ASP A 270 -25.18 30.83 -17.55
C ASP A 270 -26.19 31.05 -16.43
N PHE A 271 -25.92 30.40 -15.30
CA PHE A 271 -26.68 30.48 -14.06
C PHE A 271 -25.73 30.65 -12.90
N GLN A 272 -26.19 31.33 -11.86
CA GLN A 272 -25.40 31.63 -10.68
C GLN A 272 -26.07 31.12 -9.43
N ILE A 273 -25.28 30.48 -8.56
CA ILE A 273 -25.64 30.09 -7.21
C ILE A 273 -25.03 31.12 -6.26
N THR A 274 -25.88 31.69 -5.42
CA THR A 274 -25.49 32.69 -4.42
C THR A 274 -26.01 32.30 -3.05
N ILE A 275 -25.30 32.70 -2.01
CA ILE A 275 -25.73 32.58 -0.61
C ILE A 275 -25.77 33.96 0.00
N ASP A 276 -26.95 34.38 0.45
CA ASP A 276 -27.21 35.74 0.93
C ASP A 276 -26.73 36.85 -0.03
N GLY A 277 -26.72 36.54 -1.33
CA GLY A 277 -26.26 37.45 -2.39
C GLY A 277 -24.75 37.43 -2.68
N VAL A 278 -23.95 36.63 -1.97
CA VAL A 278 -22.55 36.37 -2.32
C VAL A 278 -22.49 35.29 -3.39
N GLU A 279 -21.73 35.53 -4.46
CA GLU A 279 -21.49 34.55 -5.52
C GLU A 279 -20.66 33.37 -4.99
N ILE A 280 -21.20 32.16 -5.15
CA ILE A 280 -20.54 30.92 -4.77
C ILE A 280 -20.09 30.13 -5.99
N HIS A 281 -20.95 30.06 -7.01
CA HIS A 281 -20.66 29.31 -8.21
C HIS A 281 -21.44 29.84 -9.40
N THR A 282 -20.83 29.77 -10.58
CA THR A 282 -21.51 29.97 -11.85
C THR A 282 -21.37 28.70 -12.66
N PHE A 283 -22.47 28.24 -13.23
CA PHE A 283 -22.50 27.06 -14.08
C PHE A 283 -23.28 27.34 -15.35
N SER A 284 -22.95 26.57 -16.38
CA SER A 284 -23.40 26.82 -17.74
C SER A 284 -23.92 25.53 -18.36
N PHE A 285 -25.01 25.59 -19.10
CA PHE A 285 -25.49 24.43 -19.85
C PHE A 285 -26.15 24.83 -21.17
N GLN A 286 -26.03 23.96 -22.16
CA GLN A 286 -26.62 24.17 -23.48
C GLN A 286 -28.06 23.66 -23.47
N GLY A 287 -29.01 24.53 -23.83
CA GLY A 287 -30.38 24.12 -24.13
C GLY A 287 -30.41 23.30 -25.43
N GLY A 288 -31.21 22.24 -25.47
CA GLY A 288 -31.06 21.21 -26.50
C GLY A 288 -32.22 21.13 -27.47
N THR A 289 -33.39 20.77 -26.96
CA THR A 289 -34.63 20.51 -27.69
C THR A 289 -35.64 20.13 -26.61
N GLY A 290 -36.65 20.96 -26.35
CA GLY A 290 -37.55 20.78 -25.20
C GLY A 290 -38.04 19.34 -24.95
N GLY A 291 -38.27 19.00 -23.69
CA GLY A 291 -38.80 17.69 -23.27
C GLY A 291 -37.82 16.76 -22.55
N GLN A 292 -36.68 17.26 -22.07
CA GLN A 292 -35.64 16.43 -21.44
C GLN A 292 -35.30 16.91 -20.02
N THR A 293 -35.01 15.98 -19.10
CA THR A 293 -34.46 16.28 -17.77
C THR A 293 -32.94 16.24 -17.82
N LEU A 294 -32.31 17.30 -17.34
CA LEU A 294 -30.88 17.49 -17.17
C LEU A 294 -30.53 17.34 -15.69
N THR A 295 -29.54 16.51 -15.38
CA THR A 295 -28.96 16.43 -14.03
C THR A 295 -27.68 17.26 -14.00
N LEU A 296 -27.64 18.26 -13.13
CA LEU A 296 -26.49 19.14 -12.95
C LEU A 296 -25.82 18.79 -11.63
N GLU A 297 -24.56 18.38 -11.68
CA GLU A 297 -23.77 18.07 -10.50
C GLU A 297 -22.49 18.89 -10.50
N GLY A 298 -22.08 19.35 -9.32
CA GLY A 298 -20.86 20.11 -9.17
C GLY A 298 -20.38 20.16 -7.74
N SER A 299 -19.10 20.50 -7.59
CA SER A 299 -18.48 20.82 -6.31
C SER A 299 -17.63 22.06 -6.50
N VAL A 300 -17.72 22.99 -5.56
CA VAL A 300 -16.96 24.23 -5.57
C VAL A 300 -16.38 24.48 -4.19
N ASP A 301 -15.12 24.89 -4.16
CA ASP A 301 -14.45 25.39 -2.97
C ASP A 301 -14.44 26.91 -2.99
N PHE A 302 -14.59 27.55 -1.84
CA PHE A 302 -14.62 29.00 -1.69
C PHE A 302 -13.96 29.44 -0.38
N GLU A 303 -13.70 30.75 -0.25
CA GLU A 303 -13.14 31.31 0.98
C GLU A 303 -14.08 31.01 2.17
N PRO A 304 -13.57 30.46 3.28
CA PRO A 304 -14.42 30.06 4.40
C PRO A 304 -15.23 31.23 4.96
N PHE A 305 -16.53 31.01 5.16
CA PHE A 305 -17.40 31.99 5.82
C PHE A 305 -18.34 31.30 6.81
N LEU A 306 -18.81 32.05 7.81
CA LEU A 306 -19.66 31.54 8.88
C LEU A 306 -21.12 31.47 8.43
N LEU A 307 -21.74 30.29 8.57
CA LEU A 307 -23.19 30.15 8.57
C LEU A 307 -23.69 30.13 10.02
N ASP A 308 -24.60 31.04 10.34
CA ASP A 308 -25.30 31.17 11.63
C ASP A 308 -26.72 31.70 11.43
N GLY A 309 -27.71 30.98 11.97
CA GLY A 309 -29.09 31.42 11.95
C GLY A 309 -29.75 31.24 10.59
N GLU A 310 -30.48 32.26 10.11
CA GLU A 310 -31.25 32.18 8.88
C GLU A 310 -30.43 32.65 7.67
N HIS A 311 -30.41 31.80 6.64
CA HIS A 311 -29.73 32.06 5.37
C HIS A 311 -30.65 31.70 4.20
N PHE A 312 -30.27 32.13 3.00
CA PHE A 312 -30.90 31.63 1.80
C PHE A 312 -29.91 31.32 0.68
N VAL A 313 -30.18 30.21 -0.02
CA VAL A 313 -29.60 29.94 -1.33
C VAL A 313 -30.47 30.61 -2.38
N HIS A 314 -29.86 31.32 -3.31
CA HIS A 314 -30.53 31.94 -4.44
C HIS A 314 -29.88 31.51 -5.74
N ILE A 315 -30.71 31.09 -6.69
CA ILE A 315 -30.26 30.67 -8.02
C ILE A 315 -31.04 31.40 -9.07
N GLY A 316 -30.33 32.01 -10.01
CA GLY A 316 -30.91 32.80 -11.08
C GLY A 316 -30.09 32.71 -12.37
N PRO A 317 -30.71 33.06 -13.51
CA PRO A 317 -30.03 33.09 -14.79
C PRO A 317 -29.19 34.36 -14.92
N LEU A 318 -28.00 34.23 -15.49
CA LEU A 318 -27.13 35.34 -15.89
C LEU A 318 -27.36 35.75 -17.35
N ASP A 319 -27.97 34.88 -18.16
CA ASP A 319 -28.37 35.15 -19.53
C ASP A 319 -29.90 35.05 -19.72
N GLU A 320 -30.43 35.80 -20.69
CA GLU A 320 -31.81 35.62 -21.11
C GLU A 320 -31.98 34.29 -21.86
N VAL A 321 -32.98 33.49 -21.47
CA VAL A 321 -33.15 32.13 -21.98
C VAL A 321 -34.07 32.11 -23.21
N CYS A 322 -35.35 32.47 -23.06
CA CYS A 322 -36.33 32.52 -24.15
C CYS A 322 -37.57 33.34 -23.73
N SER A 323 -37.65 34.60 -24.12
CA SER A 323 -38.84 35.41 -23.87
C SER A 323 -40.01 34.95 -24.75
N GLY A 324 -41.10 34.45 -24.15
CA GLY A 324 -42.40 34.33 -24.82
C GLY A 324 -42.95 32.92 -25.12
N GLY A 325 -42.31 31.84 -24.67
CA GLY A 325 -42.92 30.50 -24.85
C GLY A 325 -42.14 29.27 -24.37
N GLY A 326 -40.90 29.40 -23.90
CA GLY A 326 -40.10 28.28 -23.39
C GLY A 326 -39.13 28.71 -22.29
N GLY A 327 -38.60 27.75 -21.54
CA GLY A 327 -37.62 28.03 -20.48
C GLY A 327 -37.17 26.78 -19.74
N PHE A 328 -36.29 26.95 -18.77
CA PHE A 328 -35.90 25.84 -17.90
C PHE A 328 -36.89 25.71 -16.77
N ARG A 329 -37.58 24.57 -16.71
CA ARG A 329 -38.45 24.23 -15.61
C ARG A 329 -37.65 23.49 -14.55
N TRP A 330 -37.51 24.08 -13.38
CA TRP A 330 -36.91 23.35 -12.26
C TRP A 330 -37.90 22.35 -11.69
N GLU A 331 -37.62 21.09 -12.02
CA GLU A 331 -38.27 19.95 -11.43
C GLU A 331 -37.68 19.78 -10.06
N THR A 332 -38.55 19.53 -9.11
CA THR A 332 -38.28 19.99 -7.76
C THR A 332 -37.11 19.28 -7.08
N GLY A 333 -36.52 18.22 -7.65
CA GLY A 333 -35.43 17.45 -7.06
C GLY A 333 -34.07 18.15 -7.07
N GLY A 334 -33.47 18.29 -5.89
CA GLY A 334 -32.08 18.74 -5.77
C GLY A 334 -31.53 18.60 -4.36
N ARG A 335 -30.23 18.80 -4.21
CA ARG A 335 -29.54 18.76 -2.92
C ARG A 335 -28.33 19.68 -2.94
N PHE A 336 -28.17 20.49 -1.91
CA PHE A 336 -26.93 21.20 -1.59
C PHE A 336 -26.36 20.63 -0.30
N VAL A 337 -25.07 20.31 -0.30
CA VAL A 337 -24.33 19.92 0.89
C VAL A 337 -23.20 20.92 1.07
N PHE A 338 -23.31 21.73 2.11
CA PHE A 338 -22.22 22.57 2.55
C PHE A 338 -21.33 21.78 3.49
N SER A 339 -20.02 21.90 3.31
CA SER A 339 -19.02 21.29 4.17
C SER A 339 -17.89 22.28 4.46
N GLY A 340 -17.28 22.11 5.61
CA GLY A 340 -15.97 22.65 5.96
C GLY A 340 -15.35 21.81 7.05
#